data_AF-A0A7V5YXW4-F1
#
_entry.id   AF-A0A7V5YXW4-F1
#
_cell.length_a   1.000
_cell.length_b   1.000
_cell.length_c   1.000
_cell.angle_alpha   90.00
_cell.angle_beta   90.00
_cell.angle_gamma   90.00
#
_symmetry.space_group_name_H-M   'P 1'
#
loop_
_entity.id
_entity.type
_entity.pdbx_description
1 polymer ?
#
loop_
_entity_poly.entity_id
_entity_poly.type
_entity_poly.pdbx_seq_one_letter_code
_entity_poly.pdbx_strand_id
1 'polypeptide(L)'
;MTLVLLALAWLAGIVAGAKLAQPMPVWPAVAGAAALAALLARGQPRLRLAAALVALFALGGLRVTLSPLHATPLAPLLDGPAVTVTGTVAQAPGVRADYTELVLAVEAVGRPAGEGGETQSEAAWPVRDAVLVRVPRASPYRYGDRLRVTAVLR
;
A
#
# COMPACT_ATOMS: atom_id res chain seq x y z
N MET A 1 9.98 -20.29 28.30
CA MET A 1 10.43 -19.42 27.18
C MET A 1 9.29 -19.09 26.20
N THR A 2 8.04 -19.08 26.67
CA THR A 2 6.84 -18.89 25.83
C THR A 2 6.77 -17.49 25.20
N LEU A 3 7.20 -16.46 25.93
CA LEU A 3 7.26 -15.08 25.41
C LEU A 3 8.13 -14.94 24.16
N VAL A 4 9.27 -15.64 24.11
CA VAL A 4 10.17 -15.61 22.95
C VAL A 4 9.48 -16.19 21.72
N LEU A 5 8.76 -17.31 21.88
CA LEU A 5 8.01 -17.92 20.78
C LEU A 5 6.89 -17.01 20.27
N LEU A 6 6.16 -16.35 21.18
CA LEU A 6 5.09 -15.41 20.83
C LEU A 6 5.65 -14.19 20.08
N ALA A 7 6.78 -13.64 20.53
CA ALA A 7 7.45 -12.53 19.84
C ALA A 7 7.97 -12.93 18.45
N LEU A 8 8.57 -14.12 18.32
CA LEU A 8 9.01 -14.64 17.02
C LEU A 8 7.86 -14.87 16.06
N ALA A 9 6.74 -15.43 16.53
CA ALA A 9 5.54 -15.61 15.70
C ALA A 9 4.97 -14.28 15.20
N TRP A 10 4.91 -13.27 16.06
CA TRP A 10 4.52 -11.92 15.70
C TRP A 10 5.44 -11.30 14.63
N LEU A 11 6.76 -11.35 14.84
CA LEU A 11 7.75 -10.84 13.90
C LEU A 11 7.71 -11.57 12.56
N ALA A 12 7.57 -12.90 12.57
CA ALA A 12 7.40 -13.70 11.37
C ALA A 12 6.13 -13.30 10.61
N GLY A 13 5.04 -13.00 11.33
CA GLY A 13 3.79 -12.48 10.76
C GLY A 13 3.97 -11.14 10.05
N ILE A 14 4.72 -10.21 10.66
CA ILE A 14 5.07 -8.93 10.05
C ILE A 14 5.86 -9.14 8.75
N VAL A 15 6.90 -9.97 8.78
CA VAL A 15 7.73 -10.25 7.59
C VAL A 15 6.90 -10.92 6.49
N ALA A 16 6.03 -11.86 6.85
CA ALA A 16 5.12 -12.50 5.93
C ALA A 16 4.12 -11.51 5.32
N GLY A 17 3.50 -10.65 6.13
CA GLY A 17 2.60 -9.59 5.66
C GLY A 17 3.26 -8.59 4.72
N ALA A 18 4.57 -8.37 4.89
CA ALA A 18 5.33 -7.48 4.03
C ALA A 18 5.76 -8.10 2.70
N LYS A 19 6.04 -9.41 2.68
CA LYS A 19 6.50 -10.11 1.47
C LYS A 19 5.38 -10.73 0.66
N LEU A 20 4.31 -11.18 1.32
CA LEU A 20 3.17 -11.78 0.65
C LEU A 20 2.09 -10.72 0.45
N ALA A 21 1.80 -10.38 -0.81
CA ALA A 21 0.65 -9.57 -1.20
C ALA A 21 -0.66 -10.39 -1.06
N GLN A 22 -0.96 -10.84 0.16
CA GLN A 22 -2.20 -11.56 0.45
C GLN A 22 -3.39 -10.60 0.56
N PRO A 23 -4.57 -11.00 0.06
CA PRO A 23 -5.77 -10.19 0.21
C PRO A 23 -6.10 -9.97 1.70
N MET A 24 -6.43 -8.72 2.04
CA MET A 24 -6.76 -8.26 3.40
C MET A 24 -7.64 -9.23 4.22
N PRO A 25 -8.73 -9.84 3.70
CA PRO A 25 -9.61 -10.71 4.49
C PRO A 25 -8.96 -12.02 4.96
N VAL A 26 -7.84 -12.45 4.40
CA VAL A 26 -7.16 -13.70 4.80
C VAL A 26 -6.65 -13.61 6.23
N TRP A 27 -6.05 -12.47 6.60
CA TRP A 27 -5.47 -12.27 7.93
C TRP A 27 -6.49 -12.36 9.09
N PRO A 28 -7.63 -11.64 9.07
CA PRO A 28 -8.63 -11.77 10.13
C PRO A 28 -9.31 -13.15 10.13
N ALA A 29 -9.48 -13.80 8.97
CA ALA A 29 -10.03 -15.16 8.90
C ALA A 29 -9.12 -16.16 9.62
N VAL A 30 -7.81 -16.12 9.35
CA VAL A 30 -6.82 -17.00 10.01
C VAL A 30 -6.72 -16.66 11.51
N ALA A 31 -6.69 -15.38 11.88
CA ALA A 31 -6.66 -14.96 13.28
C ALA A 31 -7.92 -15.43 14.05
N GLY A 32 -9.09 -15.30 13.44
CA GLY A 32 -10.37 -15.74 14.02
C GLY A 32 -10.45 -17.27 14.19
N ALA A 33 -10.05 -18.03 13.16
CA ALA A 33 -9.99 -19.48 13.22
C ALA A 33 -9.02 -19.97 14.31
N ALA A 34 -7.84 -19.34 14.41
CA ALA A 34 -6.86 -19.66 15.44
C ALA A 34 -7.38 -19.31 16.86
N ALA A 35 -8.07 -18.19 17.02
CA ALA A 35 -8.68 -17.82 18.30
C ALA A 35 -9.78 -18.82 18.72
N LEU A 36 -10.63 -19.26 17.78
CA LEU A 36 -11.64 -20.29 18.02
C LEU A 36 -11.00 -21.62 18.42
N ALA A 37 -9.95 -22.04 17.72
CA ALA A 37 -9.20 -23.24 18.06
C ALA A 37 -8.59 -23.16 19.48
N ALA A 38 -8.06 -22.00 19.87
CA ALA A 38 -7.56 -21.77 21.22
C ALA A 38 -8.66 -21.85 22.31
N LEU A 39 -9.87 -21.38 22.00
CA LEU A 39 -11.03 -21.43 22.89
C LEU A 39 -11.58 -22.85 23.06
N LEU A 40 -11.62 -23.64 21.98
CA LEU A 40 -12.07 -25.03 22.02
C LEU A 40 -11.05 -25.94 22.71
N ALA A 41 -9.76 -25.62 22.61
CA ALA A 41 -8.68 -26.41 23.18
C ALA A 41 -8.27 -26.02 24.61
N ARG A 42 -9.21 -25.48 25.40
CA ARG A 42 -8.96 -25.02 26.79
C ARG A 42 -8.32 -26.09 27.68
N GLY A 43 -8.59 -27.37 27.44
CA GLY A 43 -8.01 -28.50 28.18
C GLY A 43 -6.64 -28.98 27.68
N GLN A 44 -6.13 -28.47 26.54
CA GLN A 44 -4.88 -28.92 25.93
C GLN A 44 -3.88 -27.76 25.83
N PRO A 45 -2.97 -27.61 26.80
CA PRO A 45 -2.08 -26.44 26.87
C PRO A 45 -1.17 -26.32 25.64
N ARG A 46 -0.77 -27.43 25.02
CA ARG A 46 0.03 -27.44 23.79
C ARG A 46 -0.73 -26.90 22.58
N LEU A 47 -1.96 -27.36 22.38
CA LEU A 47 -2.79 -26.92 21.25
C LEU A 47 -3.15 -25.44 21.39
N ARG A 48 -3.41 -24.99 22.62
CA ARG A 48 -3.68 -23.58 22.94
C ARG A 48 -2.48 -22.68 22.64
N LEU A 49 -1.26 -23.15 22.92
CA LEU A 49 -0.03 -22.43 22.59
C LEU A 49 0.18 -22.35 21.07
N ALA A 50 0.00 -23.46 20.35
CA ALA A 50 0.08 -23.48 18.89
C ALA A 50 -0.93 -22.51 18.25
N ALA A 51 -2.18 -22.53 18.71
CA ALA A 51 -3.22 -21.62 18.25
C ALA A 51 -2.89 -20.14 18.56
N ALA A 52 -2.32 -19.85 19.73
CA ALA A 52 -1.87 -18.49 20.07
C ALA A 52 -0.74 -17.99 19.16
N LEU A 53 0.21 -18.87 18.77
CA LEU A 53 1.27 -18.52 17.81
C LEU A 53 0.71 -18.18 16.44
N VAL A 54 -0.22 -19.00 15.92
CA VAL A 54 -0.89 -18.74 14.63
C VAL A 54 -1.69 -17.44 14.68
N ALA A 55 -2.41 -17.17 15.77
CA ALA A 55 -3.16 -15.94 15.94
C ALA A 55 -2.22 -14.71 15.92
N LEU A 56 -1.12 -14.75 16.67
CA LEU A 56 -0.14 -13.66 16.69
C LEU A 56 0.57 -13.46 15.35
N PHE A 57 0.89 -14.54 14.65
CA PHE A 57 1.41 -14.48 13.29
C PHE A 57 0.41 -13.76 12.36
N ALA A 58 -0.87 -14.15 12.39
CA ALA A 58 -1.89 -13.54 11.56
C ALA A 58 -2.15 -12.06 11.91
N LEU A 59 -2.13 -11.72 13.20
CA LEU A 59 -2.23 -10.33 13.65
C LEU A 59 -1.01 -9.49 13.23
N GLY A 60 0.20 -10.07 13.24
CA GLY A 60 1.41 -9.42 12.75
C GLY A 60 1.29 -9.04 11.27
N GLY A 61 0.78 -9.96 10.44
CA GLY A 61 0.51 -9.70 9.02
C GLY A 61 -0.65 -8.71 8.80
N LEU A 62 -1.70 -8.79 9.61
CA LEU A 62 -2.80 -7.81 9.58
C LEU A 62 -2.34 -6.40 9.92
N ARG A 63 -1.48 -6.24 10.92
CA ARG A 63 -0.94 -4.93 11.33
C ARG A 63 -0.18 -4.26 10.18
N VAL A 64 0.52 -5.06 9.38
CA VAL A 64 1.27 -4.58 8.22
C VAL A 64 0.33 -4.19 7.08
N THR A 65 -0.67 -5.02 6.77
CA THR A 65 -1.65 -4.73 5.71
C THR A 65 -2.58 -3.57 6.05
N LEU A 66 -2.86 -3.33 7.34
CA LEU A 66 -3.57 -2.14 7.82
C LEU A 66 -2.68 -0.90 7.90
N SER A 67 -1.35 -1.07 7.87
CA SER A 67 -0.44 0.07 7.95
C SER A 67 -0.48 0.85 6.64
N PRO A 68 -0.72 2.18 6.68
CA PRO A 68 -0.67 3.03 5.49
C PRO A 68 0.72 3.12 4.86
N LEU A 69 1.75 2.50 5.47
CA LEU A 69 3.11 2.39 4.92
C LEU A 69 3.27 1.21 3.94
N HIS A 70 2.32 0.28 3.86
CA HIS A 70 2.29 -0.72 2.79
C HIS A 70 1.65 -0.13 1.55
N ALA A 71 2.38 0.82 0.96
CA ALA A 71 2.10 1.33 -0.36
C ALA A 71 2.08 0.17 -1.36
N THR A 72 1.02 0.07 -2.14
CA THR A 72 1.07 -0.70 -3.38
C THR A 72 2.13 -0.04 -4.26
N PRO A 73 3.22 -0.73 -4.64
CA PRO A 73 4.24 -0.13 -5.48
C PRO A 73 3.64 0.23 -6.84
N LEU A 74 4.12 1.31 -7.46
CA LEU A 74 3.77 1.64 -8.84
C LEU A 74 4.37 0.66 -9.86
N ALA A 75 5.31 -0.19 -9.43
CA ALA A 75 6.03 -1.16 -10.26
C ALA A 75 5.14 -1.99 -11.22
N PRO A 76 3.94 -2.48 -10.84
CA PRO A 76 3.07 -3.23 -11.76
C PRO A 76 2.43 -2.40 -12.87
N LEU A 77 2.47 -1.06 -12.78
CA LEU A 77 1.94 -0.13 -13.79
C LEU A 77 3.01 0.40 -14.75
N LEU A 78 4.28 0.10 -14.50
CA LEU A 78 5.38 0.51 -15.38
C LEU A 78 5.18 -0.09 -16.78
N ASP A 79 5.43 0.72 -17.80
CA ASP A 79 5.27 0.36 -19.23
C ASP A 79 3.85 -0.07 -19.63
N GLY A 80 2.87 0.23 -18.78
CA GLY A 80 1.45 -0.03 -19.02
C GLY A 80 0.75 1.05 -19.87
N PRO A 81 -0.58 0.98 -19.99
CA PRO A 81 -1.37 2.04 -20.62
C PRO A 81 -1.25 3.35 -19.82
N ALA A 82 -1.58 4.48 -20.47
CA ALA A 82 -1.62 5.77 -19.79
C ALA A 82 -2.57 5.71 -18.57
N VAL A 83 -2.12 6.27 -17.45
CA VAL A 83 -2.87 6.31 -16.19
C VAL A 83 -2.97 7.74 -15.67
N THR A 84 -4.02 8.00 -14.89
CA THR A 84 -4.21 9.26 -14.18
C THR A 84 -3.64 9.12 -12.78
N VAL A 85 -2.57 9.85 -12.49
CA VAL A 85 -1.93 9.91 -11.17
C VAL A 85 -2.40 11.15 -10.44
N THR A 86 -2.90 10.99 -9.23
CA THR A 86 -3.22 12.12 -8.33
C THR A 86 -2.23 12.12 -7.17
N GLY A 87 -1.59 13.25 -6.93
CA GLY A 87 -0.57 13.38 -5.91
C GLY A 87 -0.26 14.82 -5.53
N THR A 88 0.65 15.00 -4.58
CA THR A 88 1.12 16.31 -4.13
C THR A 88 2.59 16.53 -4.48
N VAL A 89 2.95 17.75 -4.85
CA VAL A 89 4.35 18.10 -5.14
C VAL A 89 5.16 18.03 -3.84
N ALA A 90 5.98 16.99 -3.73
CA ALA A 90 6.69 16.58 -2.52
C ALA A 90 8.08 17.20 -2.37
N GLN A 91 8.58 17.88 -3.39
CA GLN A 91 9.85 18.61 -3.36
C GLN A 91 9.75 19.92 -4.13
N ALA A 92 10.68 20.84 -3.87
CA ALA A 92 10.76 22.08 -4.64
C ALA A 92 10.97 21.75 -6.14
N PRO A 93 10.22 22.38 -7.06
CA PRO A 93 10.34 22.14 -8.50
C PRO A 93 11.77 22.39 -9.01
N GLY A 94 12.34 21.40 -9.69
CA GLY A 94 13.64 21.48 -10.34
C GLY A 94 13.52 22.11 -11.73
N VAL A 95 13.68 23.42 -11.84
CA VAL A 95 13.57 24.13 -13.12
C VAL A 95 14.82 23.85 -13.97
N ARG A 96 14.62 23.34 -15.19
CA ARG A 96 15.65 23.15 -16.23
C ARG A 96 15.41 24.09 -17.40
N ALA A 97 16.28 24.04 -18.41
CA ALA A 97 16.19 24.92 -19.58
C ALA A 97 14.84 24.78 -20.31
N ASP A 98 14.42 23.54 -20.58
CA ASP A 98 13.25 23.27 -21.45
C ASP A 98 12.06 22.66 -20.69
N TYR A 99 12.26 22.23 -19.44
CA TYR A 99 11.24 21.54 -18.64
C TYR A 99 11.42 21.81 -17.15
N THR A 100 10.39 21.47 -16.37
CA THR A 100 10.46 21.46 -14.90
C THR A 100 10.28 20.04 -14.39
N GLU A 101 11.17 19.62 -13.50
CA GLU A 101 11.10 18.35 -12.78
C GLU A 101 10.27 18.52 -11.51
N LEU A 102 9.21 17.72 -11.39
CA LEU A 102 8.36 17.65 -10.21
C LEU A 102 8.46 16.26 -9.60
N VAL A 103 8.77 16.19 -8.31
CA VAL A 103 8.61 14.96 -7.54
C VAL A 103 7.22 14.98 -6.95
N LEU A 104 6.37 14.07 -7.41
CA LEU A 104 4.99 13.92 -6.96
C LEU A 104 4.88 12.75 -6.00
N ALA A 105 4.47 13.02 -4.76
CA ALA A 105 3.99 12.00 -3.85
C ALA A 105 2.60 11.57 -4.30
N VAL A 106 2.53 10.40 -4.91
CA VAL A 106 1.30 9.79 -5.40
C VAL A 106 0.42 9.40 -4.21
N GLU A 107 -0.85 9.73 -4.31
CA GLU A 107 -1.91 9.37 -3.34
C GLU A 107 -2.85 8.31 -3.93
N ALA A 108 -3.11 8.40 -5.23
CA ALA A 108 -4.01 7.50 -5.94
C ALA A 108 -3.67 7.42 -7.42
N VAL A 109 -3.95 6.26 -8.01
CA VAL A 109 -3.89 6.05 -9.45
C VAL A 109 -5.27 5.61 -9.94
N GLY A 110 -5.70 6.18 -11.05
CA GLY A 110 -6.93 5.84 -11.74
C GLY A 110 -6.69 5.65 -13.23
N ARG A 111 -7.73 5.24 -13.94
CA ARG A 111 -7.72 5.19 -15.40
C ARG A 111 -7.86 6.61 -15.99
N PRO A 112 -7.45 6.81 -17.24
CA PRO A 112 -7.65 8.07 -17.94
C PRO A 112 -9.14 8.27 -18.16
N ALA A 113 -9.68 9.39 -17.68
CA ALA A 113 -11.05 9.77 -17.95
C ALA A 113 -11.24 9.84 -19.47
N GLY A 114 -12.13 8.99 -20.01
CA GLY A 114 -12.44 8.99 -21.43
C GLY A 114 -12.98 10.33 -21.90
N GLU A 115 -12.80 10.64 -23.19
CA GLU A 115 -13.37 11.80 -23.89
C GLU A 115 -14.91 11.72 -23.88
N GLY A 116 -15.50 12.05 -22.74
CA GLY A 116 -16.92 11.85 -22.53
C GLY A 116 -17.33 12.33 -21.16
N GLY A 117 -16.96 13.58 -20.84
CA GLY A 117 -17.65 14.57 -19.98
C GLY A 117 -18.30 14.17 -18.65
N GLU A 118 -18.24 12.93 -18.20
CA GLU A 118 -18.86 12.47 -16.98
C GLU A 118 -17.79 12.31 -15.92
N THR A 119 -18.01 13.02 -14.83
CA THR A 119 -17.25 12.94 -13.59
C THR A 119 -17.57 11.59 -12.92
N GLN A 120 -17.30 10.48 -13.60
CA GLN A 120 -17.24 9.18 -12.96
C GLN A 120 -15.86 9.09 -12.34
N SER A 121 -15.83 9.08 -11.00
CA SER A 121 -14.71 8.55 -10.23
C SER A 121 -14.46 7.11 -10.68
N GLU A 122 -13.74 6.95 -11.78
CA GLU A 122 -13.15 5.68 -12.17
C GLU A 122 -12.32 5.21 -10.99
N ALA A 123 -12.45 3.92 -10.65
CA ALA A 123 -11.89 3.29 -9.46
C ALA A 123 -10.43 3.71 -9.23
N ALA A 124 -10.25 4.77 -8.43
CA ALA A 124 -8.96 5.27 -8.05
C ALA A 124 -8.50 4.42 -6.88
N TRP A 125 -7.42 3.67 -7.07
CA TRP A 125 -6.86 2.85 -6.03
C TRP A 125 -5.74 3.62 -5.33
N PRO A 126 -5.67 3.53 -3.99
CA PRO A 126 -4.68 4.26 -3.22
C PRO A 126 -3.28 3.71 -3.52
N VAL A 127 -2.36 4.63 -3.78
CA VAL A 127 -0.95 4.37 -4.03
C VAL A 127 -0.15 5.36 -3.19
N ARG A 128 0.98 4.93 -2.63
CA ARG A 128 1.86 5.80 -1.85
C ARG A 128 3.30 5.62 -2.32
N ASP A 129 3.60 6.25 -3.44
CA ASP A 129 4.91 6.16 -4.09
C ASP A 129 5.30 7.56 -4.59
N ALA A 130 6.55 7.74 -5.02
CA ALA A 130 7.01 9.00 -5.58
C ALA A 130 7.33 8.85 -7.07
N VAL A 131 6.81 9.76 -7.90
CA VAL A 131 7.08 9.76 -9.34
C VAL A 131 7.75 11.07 -9.73
N LEU A 132 8.77 10.96 -10.58
CA LEU A 132 9.36 12.11 -11.25
C LEU A 132 8.54 12.43 -12.50
N VAL A 133 7.92 13.59 -12.53
CA VAL A 133 7.15 14.08 -13.67
C VAL A 133 7.88 15.25 -14.31
N ARG A 134 7.98 15.22 -15.65
CA ARG A 134 8.54 16.31 -16.46
C ARG A 134 7.39 17.08 -17.10
N VAL A 135 7.27 18.35 -16.75
CA VAL A 135 6.22 19.24 -17.26
C VAL A 135 6.83 20.42 -18.03
N PRO A 136 6.09 21.02 -18.99
CA PRO A 136 6.53 22.24 -19.64
C PRO A 136 6.82 23.35 -18.62
N ARG A 137 7.85 24.16 -18.89
CA ARG A 137 8.32 25.23 -17.99
C ARG A 137 7.30 26.37 -17.79
N ALA A 138 6.25 26.43 -18.60
CA ALA A 138 5.30 27.54 -18.61
C ALA A 138 4.43 27.67 -17.34
N SER A 139 4.31 26.61 -16.53
CA SER A 139 3.43 26.62 -15.34
C SER A 139 4.21 26.78 -14.03
N PRO A 140 3.81 27.74 -13.16
CA PRO A 140 4.45 27.96 -11.86
C PRO A 140 3.90 26.98 -10.81
N TYR A 141 4.35 25.72 -10.87
CA TYR A 141 4.05 24.75 -9.82
C TYR A 141 4.79 25.10 -8.52
N ARG A 142 4.19 24.77 -7.37
CA ARG A 142 4.77 25.00 -6.05
C ARG A 142 4.76 23.71 -5.23
N TYR A 143 5.66 23.66 -4.25
CA TYR A 143 5.64 22.64 -3.23
C TYR A 143 4.29 22.64 -2.51
N GLY A 144 3.71 21.45 -2.31
CA GLY A 144 2.38 21.28 -1.71
C GLY A 144 1.21 21.36 -2.69
N ASP A 145 1.44 21.70 -3.95
CA ASP A 145 0.36 21.71 -4.95
C ASP A 145 -0.15 20.28 -5.19
N ARG A 146 -1.47 20.13 -5.19
CA ARG A 146 -2.12 18.87 -5.54
C ARG A 146 -2.38 18.82 -7.04
N LEU A 147 -1.77 17.85 -7.72
CA LEU A 147 -1.84 17.72 -9.16
C LEU A 147 -2.51 16.41 -9.57
N ARG A 148 -3.24 16.47 -10.67
CA ARG A 148 -3.75 15.31 -11.41
C ARG A 148 -3.05 15.29 -12.77
N VAL A 149 -2.28 14.24 -13.03
CA VAL A 149 -1.45 14.12 -14.23
C VAL A 149 -1.81 12.83 -14.95
N THR A 150 -2.11 12.93 -16.25
CA THR A 150 -2.28 11.77 -17.12
C THR A 150 -0.97 11.51 -17.85
N ALA A 151 -0.36 10.36 -17.62
CA ALA A 151 0.93 10.01 -18.22
C ALA A 151 1.09 8.50 -18.35
N VAL A 152 2.05 8.10 -19.19
CA VAL A 152 2.57 6.72 -19.20
C VAL A 152 3.69 6.66 -18.18
N LEU A 153 3.62 5.70 -17.24
CA LEU A 153 4.65 5.46 -16.24
C LEU A 153 5.79 4.64 -16.86
N ARG A 154 7.03 5.05 -16.59
CA ARG A 154 8.27 4.43 -17.05
C ARG A 154 9.27 4.34 -15.91
#